data_AF-A0A960V6U5-F1
#
_entry.id   AF-A0A960V6U5-F1
#
_cell.length_a   1.000
_cell.length_b   1.000
_cell.length_c   1.000
_cell.angle_alpha   90.00
_cell.angle_beta   90.00
_cell.angle_gamma   90.00
#
_symmetry.space_group_name_H-M   'P 1'
#
loop_
_entity.id
_entity.type
_entity.pdbx_description
1 polymer ?
#
loop_
_entity_poly.entity_id
_entity_poly.type
_entity_poly.pdbx_seq_one_letter_code
_entity_poly.pdbx_strand_id
1 'polypeptide(L)'
;MARQKRLDRIRRITTVLIMPPLLLAGLQACQPLPAQNDPNQPGISDADRARIIRRQESLWDVDPNGILISNKARDAQAASLQAVLPVQSQTIPGGQAANLDLDGLRLSVPVEAFPSGQRVTIRAIVLSDMTDFALAVPETRVIVDGKPVLLESTGMFRLQFSGSDGQKLEPGAPLIASMPVLAGADKARVYQLRNGNWIQRKERAMSASGLQPDLRLTQSQSDNPSNPTPSEIYNDGEYTETGGFHFPQIFDQIDASGWWNFDVPQPEYTCLTVRILNAPTNAWTQITGVEYRGNSIGESRGAQTMAFNAMRSKEAIVYTSWYDPKSDDVLLGSLYLPKTPSHVAHTKTNGSACPIVGQIRLQQYKKENLKDKTAFLKAIQWPGK
;
A
#
# COMPACT_ATOMS: atom_id res chain seq x y z
N MET A 1 -56.04 10.21 -37.67
CA MET A 1 -56.06 10.73 -39.05
C MET A 1 -55.78 12.23 -39.01
N ALA A 2 -54.80 12.66 -39.83
CA ALA A 2 -54.53 13.99 -40.40
C ALA A 2 -54.66 15.25 -39.49
N ARG A 3 -53.54 15.90 -39.10
CA ARG A 3 -52.73 16.93 -39.83
C ARG A 3 -53.31 18.36 -39.73
N GLN A 4 -52.49 19.30 -39.23
CA GLN A 4 -51.91 20.44 -39.98
C GLN A 4 -51.92 21.82 -39.26
N LYS A 5 -50.73 22.24 -38.80
CA LYS A 5 -50.00 23.54 -38.93
C LYS A 5 -50.69 24.93 -38.73
N ARG A 6 -50.02 25.81 -37.96
CA ARG A 6 -49.29 27.07 -38.33
C ARG A 6 -49.22 28.00 -37.09
N LEU A 7 -48.05 28.32 -36.50
CA LEU A 7 -47.11 29.42 -36.78
C LEU A 7 -47.74 30.82 -36.89
N ASP A 8 -47.48 31.70 -35.91
CA ASP A 8 -47.18 33.13 -36.16
C ASP A 8 -46.71 33.96 -34.92
N ARG A 9 -46.01 35.06 -35.24
CA ARG A 9 -45.57 36.27 -34.46
C ARG A 9 -44.23 36.20 -33.70
N ILE A 10 -43.14 36.91 -34.06
CA ILE A 10 -42.84 38.30 -34.51
C ILE A 10 -42.64 39.32 -33.36
N ARG A 11 -41.42 39.90 -33.35
CA ARG A 11 -40.94 41.21 -32.81
C ARG A 11 -40.67 41.32 -31.29
N ARG A 12 -39.54 41.91 -30.84
CA ARG A 12 -39.05 43.22 -31.33
C ARG A 12 -39.13 44.45 -30.42
N ILE A 13 -38.74 44.48 -29.13
CA ILE A 13 -38.65 45.78 -28.43
C ILE A 13 -37.33 45.94 -27.65
N THR A 14 -36.61 46.96 -28.11
CA THR A 14 -35.40 47.60 -27.57
C THR A 14 -35.81 48.57 -26.46
N THR A 15 -35.08 48.64 -25.35
CA THR A 15 -35.10 49.82 -24.47
C THR A 15 -33.69 50.09 -23.96
N VAL A 16 -33.21 51.28 -24.30
CA VAL A 16 -31.95 51.91 -23.88
C VAL A 16 -32.24 52.68 -22.59
N LEU A 17 -31.33 52.59 -21.60
CA LEU A 17 -31.32 53.50 -20.46
C LEU A 17 -29.87 53.85 -20.09
N ILE A 18 -29.66 55.15 -19.91
CA ILE A 18 -28.40 55.88 -19.78
C ILE A 18 -27.99 55.96 -18.28
N MET A 19 -26.66 56.01 -18.06
CA MET A 19 -25.88 55.97 -16.81
C MET A 19 -26.25 56.98 -15.69
N PRO A 20 -25.68 56.79 -14.48
CA PRO A 20 -24.62 57.72 -14.04
C PRO A 20 -23.39 57.05 -13.37
N PRO A 21 -22.27 57.79 -13.19
CA PRO A 21 -20.98 57.25 -12.75
C PRO A 21 -20.75 57.38 -11.23
N LEU A 22 -20.05 56.42 -10.62
CA LEU A 22 -19.53 56.55 -9.26
C LEU A 22 -18.23 55.75 -9.05
N LEU A 23 -17.16 56.54 -8.88
CA LEU A 23 -16.05 56.44 -7.93
C LEU A 23 -15.38 55.09 -7.61
N LEU A 24 -14.05 55.13 -7.84
CA LEU A 24 -13.00 54.20 -7.41
C LEU A 24 -13.09 53.79 -5.93
N ALA A 25 -12.88 52.50 -5.66
CA ALA A 25 -12.23 52.03 -4.43
C ALA A 25 -11.50 50.69 -4.69
N GLY A 26 -10.17 50.72 -4.60
CA GLY A 26 -9.33 49.62 -4.11
C GLY A 26 -9.37 48.27 -4.83
N LEU A 27 -8.85 48.19 -6.07
CA LEU A 27 -8.30 46.92 -6.57
C LEU A 27 -6.96 46.66 -5.87
N GLN A 28 -6.98 45.85 -4.80
CA GLN A 28 -5.79 45.13 -4.40
C GLN A 28 -5.34 44.28 -5.58
N ALA A 29 -4.16 44.59 -6.10
CA ALA A 29 -3.50 43.78 -7.10
C ALA A 29 -3.35 42.36 -6.53
N CYS A 30 -4.16 41.42 -7.04
CA CYS A 30 -3.79 40.02 -7.03
C CYS A 30 -2.43 39.94 -7.73
N GLN A 31 -1.36 39.79 -6.95
CA GLN A 31 -0.07 39.45 -7.54
C GLN A 31 -0.28 38.12 -8.27
N PRO A 32 0.03 38.03 -9.58
CA PRO A 32 -0.02 36.77 -10.27
C PRO A 32 0.91 35.80 -9.53
N LEU A 33 0.35 34.67 -9.10
CA LEU A 33 1.15 33.54 -8.64
C LEU A 33 2.26 33.31 -9.68
N PRO A 34 3.54 33.21 -9.26
CA PRO A 34 4.63 33.00 -10.19
C PRO A 34 4.30 31.81 -11.08
N ALA A 35 4.36 32.03 -12.39
CA ALA A 35 4.04 31.03 -13.40
C ALA A 35 4.78 29.72 -13.07
N GLN A 36 4.01 28.65 -12.88
CA GLN A 36 4.54 27.30 -12.68
C GLN A 36 5.48 26.97 -13.85
N ASN A 37 6.70 26.50 -13.53
CA ASN A 37 7.70 26.12 -14.53
C ASN A 37 7.14 25.03 -15.46
N ASP A 38 6.87 25.38 -16.71
CA ASP A 38 6.41 24.46 -17.74
C ASP A 38 7.61 23.59 -18.19
N PRO A 39 7.54 22.25 -18.06
CA PRO A 39 8.60 21.36 -18.51
C PRO A 39 8.82 21.40 -20.03
N ASN A 40 8.01 22.12 -20.82
CA ASN A 40 8.20 22.33 -22.25
C ASN A 40 8.87 23.68 -22.59
N GLN A 41 9.26 24.48 -21.60
CA GLN A 41 9.88 25.78 -21.86
C GLN A 41 11.22 25.61 -22.60
N PRO A 42 11.43 26.28 -23.75
CA PRO A 42 12.70 26.21 -24.47
C PRO A 42 13.83 26.82 -23.63
N GLY A 43 14.98 26.14 -23.57
CA GLY A 43 16.17 26.60 -22.83
C GLY A 43 16.38 25.99 -21.44
N ILE A 44 15.46 25.14 -20.95
CA ILE A 44 15.71 24.36 -19.72
C ILE A 44 16.64 23.17 -20.01
N SER A 45 17.59 22.92 -19.11
CA SER A 45 18.46 21.74 -19.21
C SER A 45 17.66 20.45 -18.99
N ASP A 46 18.14 19.33 -19.51
CA ASP A 46 17.48 18.03 -19.31
C ASP A 46 17.42 17.63 -17.82
N ALA A 47 18.44 18.01 -17.04
CA ALA A 47 18.46 17.78 -15.59
C ALA A 47 17.39 18.61 -14.86
N ASP A 48 17.21 19.88 -15.24
CA ASP A 48 16.19 20.75 -14.68
C ASP A 48 14.79 20.34 -15.13
N ARG A 49 14.64 19.90 -16.39
CA ARG A 49 13.41 19.31 -16.93
C ARG A 49 13.01 18.06 -16.15
N ALA A 50 13.95 17.13 -15.95
CA ALA A 50 13.71 15.93 -15.14
C ALA A 50 13.43 16.25 -13.66
N ARG A 51 13.97 17.35 -13.11
CA ARG A 51 13.64 17.82 -11.76
C ARG A 51 12.25 18.45 -11.69
N ILE A 52 11.85 19.24 -12.68
CA ILE A 52 10.51 19.85 -12.79
C ILE A 52 9.46 18.75 -12.95
N ILE A 53 9.69 17.79 -13.85
CA ILE A 53 8.83 16.63 -14.06
C ILE A 53 8.70 15.83 -12.75
N ARG A 54 9.81 15.43 -12.11
CA ARG A 54 9.74 14.70 -10.82
C ARG A 54 9.03 15.48 -9.72
N ARG A 55 9.22 16.80 -9.66
CA ARG A 55 8.53 17.67 -8.71
C ARG A 55 7.04 17.75 -9.01
N GLN A 56 6.65 17.86 -10.28
CA GLN A 56 5.25 17.82 -10.70
C GLN A 56 4.64 16.42 -10.44
N GLU A 57 5.31 15.33 -10.77
CA GLU A 57 4.89 13.96 -10.46
C GLU A 57 4.71 13.75 -8.94
N SER A 58 5.63 14.27 -8.11
CA SER A 58 5.54 14.20 -6.65
C SER A 58 4.40 15.04 -6.04
N LEU A 59 3.99 16.10 -6.72
CA LEU A 59 2.88 16.97 -6.30
C LEU A 59 1.52 16.40 -6.71
N TRP A 60 1.51 15.44 -7.65
CA TRP A 60 0.31 14.88 -8.23
C TRP A 60 0.06 13.41 -7.82
N ASP A 61 1.05 12.71 -7.27
CA ASP A 61 0.96 11.30 -6.83
C ASP A 61 0.34 10.38 -7.92
N VAL A 62 0.58 10.72 -9.19
CA VAL A 62 0.05 9.98 -10.34
C VAL A 62 1.09 8.98 -10.81
N ASP A 63 0.77 7.69 -10.62
CA ASP A 63 1.48 6.56 -11.24
C ASP A 63 1.18 6.50 -12.75
N PRO A 64 2.20 6.52 -13.62
CA PRO A 64 2.03 6.44 -15.08
C PRO A 64 1.54 5.07 -15.60
N ASN A 65 1.41 4.04 -14.75
CA ASN A 65 0.99 2.69 -15.17
C ASN A 65 -0.50 2.35 -14.97
N GLY A 66 -1.35 3.32 -14.60
CA GLY A 66 -2.79 3.21 -14.84
C GLY A 66 -3.50 1.99 -14.24
N ILE A 67 -3.47 1.80 -12.91
CA ILE A 67 -4.55 1.14 -12.15
C ILE A 67 -4.80 1.86 -10.83
N LEU A 68 -4.85 3.20 -10.84
CA LEU A 68 -5.37 3.95 -9.70
C LEU A 68 -6.09 5.17 -10.27
N ILE A 69 -7.42 5.07 -10.45
CA ILE A 69 -8.26 6.27 -10.49
C ILE A 69 -8.03 6.94 -9.12
N SER A 70 -7.12 7.91 -9.05
CA SER A 70 -6.84 8.71 -7.87
C SER A 70 -8.05 9.61 -7.60
N ASN A 71 -9.12 8.99 -7.09
CA ASN A 71 -10.10 9.74 -6.37
C ASN A 71 -9.49 10.04 -5.01
N LYS A 72 -9.16 11.30 -4.74
CA LYS A 72 -8.70 11.80 -3.44
C LYS A 72 -9.47 11.22 -2.25
N ALA A 73 -10.77 10.92 -2.41
CA ALA A 73 -11.58 10.28 -1.37
C ALA A 73 -11.15 8.83 -1.07
N ARG A 74 -10.78 8.06 -2.10
CA ARG A 74 -10.27 6.70 -1.99
C ARG A 74 -8.92 6.68 -1.29
N ASP A 75 -8.02 7.60 -1.66
CA ASP A 75 -6.69 7.68 -1.06
C ASP A 75 -6.78 8.17 0.41
N ALA A 76 -7.70 9.08 0.71
CA ALA A 76 -8.01 9.50 2.08
C ALA A 76 -8.61 8.37 2.94
N GLN A 77 -9.44 7.52 2.33
CA GLN A 77 -10.00 6.35 3.00
C GLN A 77 -8.93 5.29 3.27
N ALA A 78 -8.10 4.98 2.28
CA ALA A 78 -6.94 4.12 2.41
C ALA A 78 -5.99 4.62 3.52
N ALA A 79 -5.72 5.93 3.55
CA ALA A 79 -4.93 6.55 4.61
C ALA A 79 -5.59 6.43 5.99
N SER A 80 -6.92 6.54 6.08
CA SER A 80 -7.66 6.39 7.35
C SER A 80 -7.57 4.96 7.89
N LEU A 81 -7.74 3.96 7.02
CA LEU A 81 -7.59 2.54 7.39
C LEU A 81 -6.15 2.21 7.77
N GLN A 82 -5.17 2.75 7.05
CA GLN A 82 -3.77 2.53 7.40
C GLN A 82 -3.38 3.21 8.73
N ALA A 83 -4.00 4.34 9.07
CA ALA A 83 -3.69 5.08 10.29
C ALA A 83 -4.07 4.34 11.58
N VAL A 84 -4.91 3.30 11.51
CA VAL A 84 -5.26 2.47 12.67
C VAL A 84 -4.30 1.29 12.88
N LEU A 85 -3.36 1.06 11.94
CA LEU A 85 -2.32 0.07 12.13
C LEU A 85 -1.30 0.58 13.16
N PRO A 86 -0.78 -0.30 14.03
CA PRO A 86 0.22 0.07 15.02
C PRO A 86 1.50 0.57 14.33
N VAL A 87 2.01 1.72 14.79
CA VAL A 87 3.26 2.30 14.31
C VAL A 87 4.28 2.21 15.43
N GLN A 88 5.33 1.42 15.19
CA GLN A 88 6.51 1.40 16.03
C GLN A 88 7.44 2.53 15.60
N SER A 89 8.08 3.20 16.56
CA SER A 89 8.96 4.34 16.27
C SER A 89 10.15 4.33 17.21
N GLN A 90 11.36 4.36 16.67
CA GLN A 90 12.59 4.52 17.43
C GLN A 90 13.48 5.58 16.80
N THR A 91 14.24 6.30 17.63
CA THR A 91 15.16 7.35 17.16
C THR A 91 16.59 6.97 17.50
N ILE A 92 17.45 6.96 16.48
CA ILE A 92 18.88 6.69 16.60
C ILE A 92 19.72 7.92 16.24
N PRO A 93 20.94 8.05 16.77
CA PRO A 93 21.93 8.96 16.21
C PRO A 93 22.45 8.42 14.87
N GLY A 94 22.47 9.27 13.84
CA GLY A 94 23.11 8.98 12.56
C GLY A 94 24.63 8.92 12.69
N GLY A 95 25.29 8.19 11.78
CA GLY A 95 26.70 7.87 11.89
C GLY A 95 27.04 6.85 12.98
N GLN A 96 26.06 6.08 13.46
CA GLN A 96 26.26 4.99 14.43
C GLN A 96 25.52 3.73 13.99
N ALA A 97 26.10 2.57 14.28
CA ALA A 97 25.41 1.30 14.11
C ALA A 97 24.32 1.15 15.18
N ALA A 98 23.20 0.55 14.81
CA ALA A 98 22.11 0.28 15.74
C ALA A 98 21.36 -1.01 15.38
N ASN A 99 20.91 -1.74 16.40
CA ASN A 99 19.98 -2.85 16.23
C ASN A 99 18.67 -2.47 16.90
N LEU A 100 17.57 -2.54 16.16
CA LEU A 100 16.24 -2.11 16.59
C LEU A 100 15.28 -3.28 16.56
N ASP A 101 14.46 -3.45 17.60
CA ASP A 101 13.32 -4.36 17.59
C ASP A 101 12.02 -3.55 17.49
N LEU A 102 11.32 -3.70 16.37
CA LEU A 102 10.13 -2.96 16.00
C LEU A 102 8.94 -3.92 15.86
N ASP A 103 8.61 -4.62 16.96
CA ASP A 103 7.47 -5.54 17.07
C ASP A 103 7.61 -6.76 16.15
N GLY A 104 8.69 -7.50 16.37
CA GLY A 104 9.03 -8.69 15.57
C GLY A 104 9.76 -8.38 14.27
N LEU A 105 9.88 -7.10 13.88
CA LEU A 105 10.84 -6.68 12.85
C LEU A 105 12.13 -6.21 13.51
N ARG A 106 13.20 -6.99 13.35
CA ARG A 106 14.55 -6.57 13.73
C ARG A 106 15.23 -5.85 12.58
N LEU A 107 15.74 -4.64 12.83
CA LEU A 107 16.52 -3.87 11.86
C LEU A 107 17.94 -3.67 12.37
N SER A 108 18.92 -4.07 11.58
CA SER A 108 20.32 -3.69 11.77
C SER A 108 20.66 -2.54 10.83
N VAL A 109 21.04 -1.43 11.43
CA VAL A 109 21.41 -0.18 10.76
C VAL A 109 22.93 -0.04 10.83
N PRO A 110 23.66 -0.08 9.71
CA PRO A 110 25.10 0.15 9.70
C PRO A 110 25.43 1.63 9.92
N VAL A 111 26.68 1.91 10.31
CA VAL A 111 27.21 3.26 10.60
C VAL A 111 26.97 4.22 9.44
N GLU A 112 27.14 3.74 8.21
CA GLU A 112 27.07 4.52 6.98
C GLU A 112 25.64 4.73 6.46
N ALA A 113 24.65 4.13 7.11
CA ALA A 113 23.26 4.24 6.67
C ALA A 113 22.74 5.68 6.73
N PHE A 114 23.16 6.48 7.71
CA PHE A 114 22.67 7.84 7.86
C PHE A 114 23.78 8.82 8.23
N PRO A 115 23.68 10.10 7.81
CA PRO A 115 24.70 11.11 8.09
C PRO A 115 24.98 11.31 9.59
N SER A 116 26.27 11.44 9.94
CA SER A 116 26.68 11.75 11.30
C SER A 116 26.15 13.11 11.77
N GLY A 117 25.80 13.20 13.05
CA GLY A 117 25.30 14.43 13.68
C GLY A 117 23.80 14.70 13.46
N GLN A 118 23.09 13.87 12.69
CA GLN A 118 21.65 13.94 12.53
C GLN A 118 20.94 12.88 13.39
N ARG A 119 19.82 13.21 14.04
CA ARG A 119 18.95 12.18 14.65
C ARG A 119 17.99 11.65 13.60
N VAL A 120 17.87 10.33 13.53
CA VAL A 120 17.01 9.64 12.56
C VAL A 120 15.90 8.93 13.31
N THR A 121 14.67 9.29 13.02
CA THR A 121 13.48 8.57 13.48
C THR A 121 13.08 7.55 12.44
N ILE A 122 13.08 6.29 12.86
CA ILE A 122 12.72 5.12 12.07
C ILE A 122 11.34 4.67 12.54
N ARG A 123 10.38 4.69 11.62
CA ARG A 123 9.01 4.23 11.87
C ARG A 123 8.74 2.95 11.08
N ALA A 124 8.14 1.98 11.75
CA ALA A 124 7.72 0.73 11.15
C ALA A 124 6.23 0.48 11.38
N ILE A 125 5.55 -0.02 10.35
CA ILE A 125 4.27 -0.72 10.48
C ILE A 125 4.57 -2.17 10.14
N VAL A 126 4.27 -3.10 11.04
CA VAL A 126 4.46 -4.54 10.81
C VAL A 126 3.09 -5.20 10.79
N LEU A 127 2.77 -5.94 9.73
CA LEU A 127 1.52 -6.70 9.64
C LEU A 127 1.77 -8.08 10.23
N SER A 128 1.31 -8.29 11.46
CA SER A 128 1.57 -9.49 12.23
C SER A 128 0.40 -10.47 12.22
N ASP A 129 -0.83 -9.95 12.03
CA ASP A 129 -2.09 -10.71 12.03
C ASP A 129 -2.89 -10.56 10.72
N MET A 130 -3.78 -11.52 10.44
CA MET A 130 -4.69 -11.52 9.28
C MET A 130 -5.56 -10.26 9.23
N THR A 131 -5.96 -9.71 10.38
CA THR A 131 -6.77 -8.48 10.41
C THR A 131 -6.00 -7.26 9.93
N ASP A 132 -4.66 -7.24 10.05
CA ASP A 132 -3.84 -6.13 9.56
C ASP A 132 -3.89 -6.05 8.02
N PHE A 133 -4.03 -7.19 7.33
CA PHE A 133 -4.22 -7.25 5.89
C PHE A 133 -5.59 -6.72 5.44
N ALA A 134 -6.57 -6.64 6.35
CA ALA A 134 -7.85 -5.98 6.07
C ALA A 134 -7.70 -4.45 6.09
N LEU A 135 -6.67 -3.92 6.76
CA LEU A 135 -6.40 -2.49 6.90
C LEU A 135 -5.26 -2.04 5.97
N ALA A 136 -4.45 -2.99 5.50
CA ALA A 136 -3.37 -2.75 4.56
C ALA A 136 -3.93 -2.31 3.20
N VAL A 137 -3.37 -1.20 2.72
CA VAL A 137 -3.68 -0.60 1.42
C VAL A 137 -3.02 -1.30 0.24
N PRO A 138 -1.73 -1.72 0.28
CA PRO A 138 -1.11 -2.29 -0.90
C PRO A 138 -1.73 -3.65 -1.22
N GLU A 139 -2.14 -3.83 -2.48
CA GLU A 139 -2.62 -5.11 -2.99
C GLU A 139 -1.48 -6.14 -2.95
N THR A 140 -1.69 -7.36 -2.45
CA THR A 140 -0.67 -8.41 -2.49
C THR A 140 -0.62 -9.10 -3.86
N ARG A 141 -0.71 -8.36 -4.97
CA ARG A 141 -0.67 -8.94 -6.33
C ARG A 141 0.60 -8.55 -7.08
N VAL A 142 1.26 -9.53 -7.70
CA VAL A 142 2.38 -9.36 -8.63
C VAL A 142 2.02 -9.87 -10.02
N ILE A 143 2.79 -9.48 -11.03
CA ILE A 143 2.77 -10.13 -12.35
C ILE A 143 4.04 -10.98 -12.47
N VAL A 144 3.89 -12.29 -12.62
CA VAL A 144 4.98 -13.25 -12.87
C VAL A 144 4.70 -13.90 -14.22
N ASP A 145 5.63 -13.79 -15.17
CA ASP A 145 5.50 -14.33 -16.52
C ASP A 145 4.17 -13.94 -17.22
N GLY A 146 3.78 -12.67 -17.05
CA GLY A 146 2.54 -12.13 -17.61
C GLY A 146 1.25 -12.58 -16.90
N LYS A 147 1.35 -13.37 -15.82
CA LYS A 147 0.21 -13.86 -15.05
C LYS A 147 0.11 -13.19 -13.68
N PRO A 148 -1.10 -12.80 -13.22
CA PRO A 148 -1.27 -12.11 -11.95
C PRO A 148 -1.20 -13.09 -10.77
N VAL A 149 -0.08 -13.19 -10.06
CA VAL A 149 0.04 -14.06 -8.87
C VAL A 149 -0.30 -13.30 -7.61
N LEU A 150 -1.08 -13.92 -6.72
CA LEU A 150 -1.31 -13.39 -5.38
C LEU A 150 -0.16 -13.85 -4.46
N LEU A 151 0.41 -12.87 -3.78
CA LEU A 151 1.42 -13.00 -2.76
C LEU A 151 0.73 -13.41 -1.44
N GLU A 152 1.19 -14.51 -0.83
CA GLU A 152 0.84 -14.92 0.54
C GLU A 152 1.99 -14.52 1.48
N SER A 153 1.77 -13.40 2.15
CA SER A 153 2.80 -12.74 2.94
C SER A 153 3.21 -13.60 4.12
N THR A 154 4.52 -13.83 4.24
CA THR A 154 5.15 -14.39 5.44
C THR A 154 5.77 -13.32 6.33
N GLY A 155 5.75 -12.06 5.90
CA GLY A 155 6.20 -10.90 6.66
C GLY A 155 6.09 -9.62 5.84
N MET A 156 5.04 -8.82 6.06
CA MET A 156 4.85 -7.54 5.38
C MET A 156 5.05 -6.39 6.36
N PHE A 157 5.83 -5.40 5.96
CA PHE A 157 6.11 -4.23 6.78
C PHE A 157 6.34 -2.99 5.93
N ARG A 158 6.14 -1.82 6.54
CA ARG A 158 6.43 -0.52 5.95
C ARG A 158 7.49 0.19 6.78
N LEU A 159 8.52 0.71 6.13
CA LEU A 159 9.53 1.56 6.77
C LEU A 159 9.41 3.01 6.32
N GLN A 160 9.68 3.92 7.25
CA GLN A 160 9.86 5.35 6.98
C GLN A 160 11.02 5.88 7.82
N PHE A 161 11.89 6.66 7.19
CA PHE A 161 13.01 7.31 7.85
C PHE A 161 12.87 8.83 7.77
N SER A 162 13.10 9.52 8.87
CA SER A 162 12.98 10.98 8.94
C SER A 162 14.04 11.60 9.84
N GLY A 163 14.52 12.77 9.47
CA GLY A 163 15.43 13.58 10.27
C GLY A 163 14.74 14.22 11.48
N SER A 164 15.52 14.88 12.33
CA SER A 164 15.00 15.66 13.47
C SER A 164 14.09 16.82 13.07
N ASP A 165 14.23 17.32 11.84
CA ASP A 165 13.39 18.36 11.24
C ASP A 165 12.13 17.80 10.57
N GLY A 166 11.91 16.48 10.64
CA GLY A 166 10.81 15.79 9.99
C GLY A 166 11.00 15.58 8.49
N GLN A 167 12.12 16.00 7.90
CA GLN A 167 12.39 15.74 6.49
C GLN A 167 12.60 14.25 6.27
N LYS A 168 12.07 13.75 5.16
CA LYS A 168 12.27 12.37 4.73
C LYS A 168 13.76 12.12 4.49
N LEU A 169 14.26 11.04 5.05
CA LEU A 169 15.59 10.52 4.79
C LEU A 169 15.49 9.18 4.08
N GLU A 170 16.55 8.81 3.37
CA GLU A 170 16.75 7.46 2.85
C GLU A 170 18.14 6.99 3.29
N PRO A 171 18.31 5.68 3.51
CA PRO A 171 19.59 5.16 3.94
C PRO A 171 20.62 5.25 2.82
N GLY A 172 21.83 5.73 3.13
CA GLY A 172 22.98 5.79 2.23
C GLY A 172 23.70 4.44 2.07
N ALA A 173 23.46 3.50 3.00
CA ALA A 173 23.94 2.12 2.96
C ALA A 173 22.78 1.16 3.32
N PRO A 174 22.71 -0.04 2.72
CA PRO A 174 21.59 -0.95 2.96
C PRO A 174 21.47 -1.40 4.42
N LEU A 175 20.24 -1.48 4.90
CA LEU A 175 19.91 -2.05 6.21
C LEU A 175 19.64 -3.55 6.09
N ILE A 176 19.78 -4.26 7.21
CA ILE A 176 19.38 -5.66 7.34
C ILE A 176 18.06 -5.73 8.10
N ALA A 177 17.04 -6.30 7.48
CA ALA A 177 15.77 -6.64 8.11
C ALA A 177 15.69 -8.14 8.42
N SER A 178 15.19 -8.46 9.60
CA SER A 178 14.98 -9.82 10.06
C SER A 178 13.60 -9.96 10.71
N MET A 179 12.88 -11.04 10.41
CA MET A 179 11.56 -11.34 10.99
C MET A 179 11.47 -12.82 11.40
N PRO A 180 10.67 -13.17 12.42
CA PRO A 180 10.36 -14.56 12.75
C PRO A 180 9.86 -15.34 11.52
N VAL A 181 10.26 -16.61 11.41
CA VAL A 181 9.83 -17.46 10.31
C VAL A 181 8.39 -17.91 10.51
N LEU A 182 7.57 -17.68 9.48
CA LEU A 182 6.27 -18.30 9.31
C LEU A 182 6.37 -19.51 8.38
N ALA A 183 5.38 -20.41 8.42
CA ALA A 183 5.35 -21.60 7.59
C ALA A 183 5.59 -21.27 6.09
N GLY A 184 6.48 -22.01 5.43
CA GLY A 184 6.84 -21.82 4.02
C GLY A 184 7.96 -20.79 3.74
N ALA A 185 8.56 -20.21 4.79
CA ALA A 185 9.64 -19.22 4.68
C ALA A 185 10.87 -19.66 3.86
N ASP A 186 11.13 -20.97 3.76
CA ASP A 186 12.23 -21.54 2.98
C ASP A 186 12.14 -21.20 1.48
N LYS A 187 10.94 -20.87 1.00
CA LYS A 187 10.64 -20.45 -0.37
C LYS A 187 10.35 -18.96 -0.50
N ALA A 188 10.48 -18.21 0.60
CA ALA A 188 10.13 -16.80 0.61
C ALA A 188 11.07 -15.99 -0.29
N ARG A 189 10.48 -15.10 -1.08
CA ARG A 189 11.14 -14.08 -1.88
C ARG A 189 10.88 -12.72 -1.26
N VAL A 190 11.72 -11.75 -1.57
CA VAL A 190 11.57 -10.39 -1.05
C VAL A 190 11.09 -9.47 -2.14
N TYR A 191 9.98 -8.79 -1.86
CA TYR A 191 9.36 -7.81 -2.74
C TYR A 191 9.39 -6.42 -2.10
N GLN A 192 9.57 -5.41 -2.93
CA GLN A 192 9.43 -4.01 -2.55
C GLN A 192 8.37 -3.36 -3.43
N LEU A 193 7.43 -2.64 -2.81
CA LEU A 193 6.44 -1.88 -3.57
C LEU A 193 7.08 -0.61 -4.10
N ARG A 194 7.18 -0.48 -5.42
CA ARG A 194 7.63 0.75 -6.11
C ARG A 194 6.60 1.10 -7.18
N ASN A 195 6.13 2.35 -7.19
CA ASN A 195 5.18 2.86 -8.19
C ASN A 195 3.97 1.92 -8.37
N GLY A 196 3.30 1.58 -7.26
CA GLY A 196 2.13 0.70 -7.27
C GLY A 196 2.39 -0.77 -7.61
N ASN A 197 3.65 -1.15 -7.90
CA ASN A 197 4.01 -2.50 -8.33
C ASN A 197 5.00 -3.14 -7.37
N TRP A 198 4.76 -4.40 -7.03
CA TRP A 198 5.71 -5.20 -6.25
C TRP A 198 6.85 -5.67 -7.16
N ILE A 199 8.07 -5.22 -6.84
CA ILE A 199 9.29 -5.57 -7.55
C ILE A 199 10.09 -6.55 -6.69
N GLN A 200 10.39 -7.72 -7.25
CA GLN A 200 11.23 -8.71 -6.58
C GLN A 200 12.67 -8.19 -6.47
N ARG A 201 13.25 -8.19 -5.27
CA ARG A 201 14.58 -7.63 -4.99
C ARG A 201 15.69 -8.68 -4.98
N LYS A 202 15.39 -9.94 -4.61
CA LYS A 202 16.24 -11.14 -4.72
C LYS A 202 15.38 -12.40 -4.86
N GLU A 203 15.92 -13.48 -5.44
CA GLU A 203 15.21 -14.76 -5.61
C GLU A 203 14.96 -15.55 -4.32
N ARG A 204 15.72 -15.27 -3.24
CA ARG A 204 15.51 -15.90 -1.92
C ARG A 204 15.77 -14.92 -0.79
N ALA A 205 14.89 -14.92 0.21
CA ALA A 205 15.26 -14.54 1.57
C ALA A 205 16.31 -15.55 2.08
N MET A 206 17.36 -15.08 2.76
CA MET A 206 18.34 -15.99 3.32
C MET A 206 17.73 -16.65 4.56
N SER A 207 17.41 -17.94 4.49
CA SER A 207 17.26 -18.76 5.70
C SER A 207 18.67 -19.08 6.19
N ALA A 208 18.97 -18.85 7.46
CA ALA A 208 20.32 -19.12 7.97
C ALA A 208 20.71 -20.60 7.94
N SER A 209 19.77 -21.52 7.68
CA SER A 209 20.03 -22.92 7.31
C SER A 209 20.83 -23.09 6.00
N GLY A 210 20.84 -22.07 5.13
CA GLY A 210 21.59 -22.05 3.87
C GLY A 210 23.04 -21.58 4.01
N LEU A 211 23.44 -21.14 5.21
CA LEU A 211 24.83 -20.95 5.57
C LEU A 211 25.29 -22.25 6.25
N GLN A 212 25.92 -23.16 5.51
CA GLN A 212 26.97 -23.94 6.16
C GLN A 212 28.07 -22.91 6.46
N PRO A 213 28.35 -22.57 7.73
CA PRO A 213 29.59 -21.90 8.01
C PRO A 213 30.66 -22.92 7.64
N ASP A 214 31.46 -22.63 6.62
CA ASP A 214 32.76 -23.25 6.50
C ASP A 214 33.51 -22.80 7.77
N LEU A 215 33.40 -23.61 8.83
CA LEU A 215 34.04 -23.43 10.14
C LEU A 215 35.55 -23.67 9.98
N ARG A 216 36.16 -22.84 9.15
CA ARG A 216 37.59 -22.64 9.01
C ARG A 216 37.86 -21.16 8.75
N LEU A 217 37.39 -20.31 9.66
CA LEU A 217 38.01 -19.02 9.88
C LEU A 217 38.78 -19.09 11.19
N THR A 218 40.08 -19.22 11.00
CA THR A 218 41.18 -19.00 11.94
C THR A 218 40.79 -17.99 13.01
N GLN A 219 40.96 -18.39 14.27
CA GLN A 219 41.10 -17.46 15.38
C GLN A 219 42.26 -16.50 15.07
N SER A 220 41.94 -15.30 14.60
CA SER A 220 42.80 -14.15 14.79
C SER A 220 42.03 -13.17 15.66
N GLN A 221 42.40 -13.15 16.94
CA GLN A 221 42.06 -12.10 17.88
C GLN A 221 42.31 -10.73 17.23
N SER A 222 41.29 -9.88 17.26
CA SER A 222 41.43 -8.45 17.05
C SER A 222 40.45 -7.77 17.99
N ASP A 223 41.01 -7.27 19.10
CA ASP A 223 40.33 -6.40 20.05
C ASP A 223 39.90 -5.11 19.34
N ASN A 224 38.63 -5.02 18.94
CA ASN A 224 37.99 -3.76 18.56
C ASN A 224 36.46 -3.87 18.67
N PRO A 225 35.79 -3.20 19.62
CA PRO A 225 34.35 -3.29 19.80
C PRO A 225 33.66 -2.18 19.00
N SER A 226 33.49 -2.32 17.68
CA SER A 226 32.75 -1.30 16.92
C SER A 226 32.20 -1.73 15.56
N ASN A 227 31.86 -3.00 15.36
CA ASN A 227 30.91 -3.38 14.30
C ASN A 227 30.19 -4.67 14.71
N PRO A 228 28.84 -4.70 14.79
CA PRO A 228 28.14 -5.96 14.93
C PRO A 228 28.42 -6.80 13.68
N THR A 229 29.10 -7.92 13.86
CA THR A 229 29.30 -8.90 12.79
C THR A 229 27.94 -9.53 12.46
N PRO A 230 27.67 -9.91 11.19
CA PRO A 230 26.41 -10.54 10.80
C PRO A 230 26.03 -11.74 11.69
N SER A 231 27.02 -12.41 12.30
CA SER A 231 26.86 -13.51 13.26
C SER A 231 25.96 -13.22 14.47
N GLU A 232 25.81 -11.98 14.92
CA GLU A 232 24.91 -11.68 16.06
C GLU A 232 23.42 -11.78 15.67
N ILE A 233 23.07 -11.47 14.43
CA ILE A 233 21.69 -11.61 13.91
C ILE A 233 21.36 -13.07 13.57
N TYR A 234 22.39 -13.87 13.24
CA TYR A 234 22.24 -15.28 12.85
C TYR A 234 22.09 -16.25 14.03
N ASN A 235 22.41 -15.83 15.25
CA ASN A 235 22.42 -16.69 16.44
C ASN A 235 21.08 -16.72 17.21
N ASP A 236 20.08 -15.93 16.80
CA ASP A 236 18.80 -15.81 17.51
C ASP A 236 17.73 -16.82 17.06
N GLY A 237 18.13 -18.03 16.65
CA GLY A 237 17.13 -19.05 16.34
C GLY A 237 16.38 -19.47 17.59
N GLU A 238 15.05 -19.41 17.51
CA GLU A 238 14.17 -19.81 18.59
C GLU A 238 13.88 -21.30 18.48
N TYR A 239 14.01 -22.02 19.60
CA TYR A 239 13.51 -23.40 19.70
C TYR A 239 11.99 -23.34 19.78
N THR A 240 11.31 -23.91 18.80
CA THR A 240 9.85 -24.08 18.90
C THR A 240 9.50 -25.25 19.81
N GLU A 241 8.31 -25.22 20.42
CA GLU A 241 7.76 -26.31 21.23
C GLU A 241 7.68 -27.65 20.47
N THR A 242 7.74 -27.63 19.14
CA THR A 242 7.77 -28.80 18.26
C THR A 242 9.18 -29.32 17.95
N GLY A 243 10.22 -28.77 18.57
CA GLY A 243 11.60 -29.26 18.49
C GLY A 243 12.36 -28.85 17.22
N GLY A 244 11.87 -27.85 16.48
CA GLY A 244 12.54 -27.30 15.29
C GLY A 244 13.28 -26.00 15.60
N PHE A 245 14.52 -25.85 15.09
CA PHE A 245 15.23 -24.57 15.10
C PHE A 245 14.77 -23.76 13.90
N HIS A 246 14.01 -22.69 14.13
CA HIS A 246 13.57 -21.79 13.05
C HIS A 246 14.49 -20.58 12.99
N PHE A 247 15.33 -20.53 11.96
CA PHE A 247 16.15 -19.35 11.68
C PHE A 247 15.28 -18.22 11.13
N PRO A 248 15.50 -16.95 11.50
CA PRO A 248 14.68 -15.85 11.01
C PRO A 248 14.81 -15.63 9.49
N GLN A 249 13.79 -15.00 8.90
CA GLN A 249 13.82 -14.52 7.52
C GLN A 249 14.68 -13.27 7.45
N ILE A 250 15.80 -13.30 6.74
CA ILE A 250 16.72 -12.16 6.66
C ILE A 250 16.76 -11.59 5.24
N PHE A 251 16.72 -10.26 5.16
CA PHE A 251 16.99 -9.50 3.95
C PHE A 251 17.94 -8.35 4.24
N ASP A 252 19.07 -8.34 3.54
CA ASP A 252 20.24 -7.49 3.80
C ASP A 252 20.34 -6.27 2.88
N GLN A 253 19.30 -5.98 2.09
CA GLN A 253 19.34 -4.95 1.04
C GLN A 253 18.16 -3.96 1.14
N ILE A 254 17.75 -3.61 2.37
CA ILE A 254 16.75 -2.55 2.59
C ILE A 254 17.41 -1.20 2.31
N ASP A 255 17.09 -0.58 1.19
CA ASP A 255 17.74 0.63 0.69
C ASP A 255 16.81 1.86 0.63
N ALA A 256 15.54 1.70 1.03
CA ALA A 256 14.56 2.77 0.95
C ALA A 256 13.36 2.56 1.87
N SER A 257 12.72 3.68 2.19
CA SER A 257 11.39 3.75 2.77
C SER A 257 10.36 3.12 1.83
N GLY A 258 9.28 2.59 2.39
CA GLY A 258 8.19 1.99 1.62
C GLY A 258 7.73 0.66 2.17
N TRP A 259 6.86 0.00 1.42
CA TRP A 259 6.36 -1.33 1.75
C TRP A 259 7.30 -2.43 1.24
N TRP A 260 7.54 -3.40 2.09
CA TRP A 260 8.36 -4.58 1.88
C TRP A 260 7.56 -5.82 2.25
N ASN A 261 7.77 -6.91 1.54
CA ASN A 261 7.08 -8.17 1.78
C ASN A 261 8.02 -9.37 1.59
N PHE A 262 8.14 -10.19 2.61
CA PHE A 262 8.61 -11.57 2.51
C PHE A 262 7.44 -12.44 2.10
N ASP A 263 7.55 -13.11 0.97
CA ASP A 263 6.40 -13.76 0.37
C ASP A 263 6.71 -15.11 -0.24
N VAL A 264 5.78 -16.05 -0.12
CA VAL A 264 5.80 -17.29 -0.89
C VAL A 264 4.82 -17.14 -2.04
N PRO A 265 5.28 -16.98 -3.30
CA PRO A 265 4.36 -16.84 -4.42
C PRO A 265 3.47 -18.07 -4.54
N GLN A 266 2.16 -17.89 -4.46
CA GLN A 266 1.21 -18.99 -4.50
C GLN A 266 0.62 -19.14 -5.91
N PRO A 267 0.86 -20.27 -6.61
CA PRO A 267 0.27 -20.50 -7.92
C PRO A 267 -1.22 -20.87 -7.84
N GLU A 268 -1.73 -21.25 -6.67
CA GLU A 268 -3.09 -21.77 -6.47
C GLU A 268 -4.08 -20.71 -6.01
N TYR A 269 -4.34 -19.74 -6.88
CA TYR A 269 -5.36 -18.72 -6.67
C TYR A 269 -6.54 -18.91 -7.63
N THR A 270 -7.65 -18.28 -7.28
CA THR A 270 -8.90 -18.28 -8.02
C THR A 270 -9.34 -16.84 -8.27
N CYS A 271 -10.43 -16.68 -9.01
CA CYS A 271 -11.09 -15.39 -9.10
C CYS A 271 -12.57 -15.52 -8.77
N LEU A 272 -13.15 -14.44 -8.26
CA LEU A 272 -14.56 -14.35 -7.92
C LEU A 272 -15.09 -12.97 -8.22
N THR A 273 -16.41 -12.89 -8.33
CA THR A 273 -17.14 -11.67 -8.57
C THR A 273 -18.15 -11.44 -7.45
N VAL A 274 -18.29 -10.20 -6.98
CA VAL A 274 -19.40 -9.79 -6.10
C VAL A 274 -20.19 -8.67 -6.74
N ARG A 275 -21.50 -8.65 -6.44
CA ARG A 275 -22.38 -7.53 -6.76
C ARG A 275 -22.47 -6.59 -5.57
N ILE A 276 -22.19 -5.30 -5.74
CA ILE A 276 -22.29 -4.31 -4.67
C ILE A 276 -23.51 -3.45 -4.94
N LEU A 277 -24.55 -3.68 -4.14
CA LEU A 277 -25.84 -3.01 -4.32
C LEU A 277 -25.74 -1.55 -3.88
N ASN A 278 -26.13 -0.64 -4.77
CA ASN A 278 -26.16 0.81 -4.53
C ASN A 278 -24.78 1.40 -4.15
N ALA A 279 -23.70 0.81 -4.66
CA ALA A 279 -22.36 1.33 -4.43
C ALA A 279 -22.14 2.66 -5.16
N PRO A 280 -21.59 3.68 -4.50
CA PRO A 280 -21.01 4.82 -5.18
C PRO A 280 -19.90 4.38 -6.13
N THR A 281 -19.74 5.08 -7.25
CA THR A 281 -18.78 4.73 -8.33
C THR A 281 -17.31 4.71 -7.88
N ASN A 282 -17.00 5.36 -6.76
CA ASN A 282 -15.67 5.46 -6.17
C ASN A 282 -15.51 4.68 -4.85
N ALA A 283 -16.41 3.73 -4.56
CA ALA A 283 -16.28 2.89 -3.37
C ALA A 283 -15.01 2.02 -3.44
N TRP A 284 -14.22 2.00 -2.36
CA TRP A 284 -13.09 1.09 -2.21
C TRP A 284 -13.62 -0.30 -1.89
N THR A 285 -13.27 -1.30 -2.71
CA THR A 285 -13.62 -2.69 -2.43
C THR A 285 -12.39 -3.56 -2.45
N GLN A 286 -12.27 -4.40 -1.45
CA GLN A 286 -11.13 -5.27 -1.23
C GLN A 286 -11.60 -6.65 -0.79
N ILE A 287 -10.85 -7.68 -1.16
CA ILE A 287 -10.90 -8.99 -0.53
C ILE A 287 -9.66 -9.17 0.32
N THR A 288 -9.82 -9.76 1.51
CA THR A 288 -8.71 -10.13 2.39
C THR A 288 -8.89 -11.57 2.86
N GLY A 289 -7.79 -12.30 2.96
CA GLY A 289 -7.77 -13.65 3.51
C GLY A 289 -8.06 -13.69 5.01
N VAL A 290 -8.92 -14.60 5.43
CA VAL A 290 -9.18 -14.89 6.85
C VAL A 290 -8.21 -15.97 7.34
N GLU A 291 -7.82 -16.88 6.45
CA GLU A 291 -6.88 -17.98 6.72
C GLU A 291 -5.51 -17.80 6.04
N TYR A 292 -5.31 -16.68 5.33
CA TYR A 292 -4.06 -16.40 4.62
C TYR A 292 -3.75 -14.90 4.62
N ARG A 293 -2.45 -14.58 4.62
CA ARG A 293 -1.94 -13.22 4.75
C ARG A 293 -1.85 -12.53 3.39
N GLY A 294 -3.00 -12.12 2.86
CA GLY A 294 -3.04 -11.47 1.56
C GLY A 294 -4.34 -10.72 1.30
N ASN A 295 -4.29 -9.77 0.38
CA ASN A 295 -5.42 -8.94 -0.02
C ASN A 295 -5.40 -8.68 -1.54
N SER A 296 -6.58 -8.47 -2.13
CA SER A 296 -6.71 -8.02 -3.52
C SER A 296 -7.74 -6.90 -3.62
N ILE A 297 -7.50 -5.93 -4.50
CA ILE A 297 -8.40 -4.80 -4.73
C ILE A 297 -9.34 -5.17 -5.89
N GLY A 298 -10.61 -4.80 -5.77
CA GLY A 298 -11.63 -5.11 -6.75
C GLY A 298 -11.42 -4.41 -8.10
N GLU A 299 -11.44 -5.18 -9.18
CA GLU A 299 -11.48 -4.68 -10.55
C GLU A 299 -12.94 -4.55 -11.00
N SER A 300 -13.36 -3.36 -11.44
CA SER A 300 -14.71 -3.17 -11.97
C SER A 300 -14.94 -4.02 -13.22
N ARG A 301 -16.12 -4.67 -13.28
CA ARG A 301 -16.65 -5.43 -14.42
C ARG A 301 -18.02 -4.92 -14.87
N GLY A 302 -18.41 -3.73 -14.40
CA GLY A 302 -19.71 -3.11 -14.64
C GLY A 302 -20.11 -2.19 -13.49
N ALA A 303 -21.28 -1.55 -13.60
CA ALA A 303 -21.73 -0.50 -12.67
C ALA A 303 -21.77 -0.91 -11.19
N GLN A 304 -21.98 -2.20 -10.90
CA GLN A 304 -22.14 -2.72 -9.53
C GLN A 304 -21.41 -4.05 -9.34
N THR A 305 -20.44 -4.37 -10.19
CA THR A 305 -19.80 -5.68 -10.21
C THR A 305 -18.31 -5.51 -10.07
N MET A 306 -17.74 -6.14 -9.05
CA MET A 306 -16.29 -6.13 -8.79
C MET A 306 -15.75 -7.55 -8.83
N ALA A 307 -14.62 -7.75 -9.50
CA ALA A 307 -13.91 -9.01 -9.57
C ALA A 307 -12.60 -8.96 -8.78
N PHE A 308 -12.23 -10.08 -8.15
CA PHE A 308 -11.09 -10.18 -7.25
C PHE A 308 -10.27 -11.43 -7.54
N ASN A 309 -8.98 -11.38 -7.25
CA ASN A 309 -8.16 -12.59 -7.12
C ASN A 309 -8.10 -12.98 -5.64
N ALA A 310 -8.15 -14.28 -5.35
CA ALA A 310 -8.17 -14.81 -3.99
C ALA A 310 -7.45 -16.14 -3.92
N MET A 311 -6.93 -16.53 -2.75
CA MET A 311 -6.42 -17.89 -2.58
C MET A 311 -7.55 -18.90 -2.75
N ARG A 312 -7.28 -19.99 -3.47
CA ARG A 312 -8.26 -21.03 -3.81
C ARG A 312 -8.62 -21.88 -2.60
N SER A 313 -9.90 -22.21 -2.43
CA SER A 313 -10.39 -23.06 -1.33
C SER A 313 -10.04 -22.56 0.08
N LYS A 314 -9.89 -21.25 0.28
CA LYS A 314 -9.56 -20.62 1.56
C LYS A 314 -10.71 -19.74 2.05
N GLU A 315 -10.75 -19.47 3.34
CA GLU A 315 -11.64 -18.44 3.87
C GLU A 315 -11.15 -17.03 3.53
N ALA A 316 -12.10 -16.18 3.14
CA ALA A 316 -11.84 -14.78 2.82
C ALA A 316 -13.06 -13.92 3.14
N ILE A 317 -12.85 -12.61 3.21
CA ILE A 317 -13.93 -11.64 3.30
C ILE A 317 -13.76 -10.59 2.21
N VAL A 318 -14.84 -10.32 1.49
CA VAL A 318 -14.92 -9.16 0.60
C VAL A 318 -15.62 -8.06 1.36
N TYR A 319 -15.04 -6.87 1.40
CA TYR A 319 -15.70 -5.71 1.99
C TYR A 319 -15.59 -4.50 1.07
N THR A 320 -16.65 -3.71 1.06
CA THR A 320 -16.73 -2.44 0.38
C THR A 320 -16.86 -1.34 1.41
N SER A 321 -16.15 -0.26 1.18
CA SER A 321 -16.18 0.93 2.00
C SER A 321 -16.25 2.16 1.11
N TRP A 322 -16.99 3.17 1.53
CA TRP A 322 -17.05 4.46 0.85
C TRP A 322 -17.22 5.57 1.86
N TYR A 323 -16.45 6.63 1.69
CA TYR A 323 -16.45 7.80 2.55
C TYR A 323 -16.87 9.04 1.75
N ASP A 324 -17.87 9.78 2.25
CA ASP A 324 -18.19 11.11 1.76
C ASP A 324 -17.41 12.15 2.57
N PRO A 325 -16.48 12.93 1.97
CA PRO A 325 -15.80 14.00 2.68
C PRO A 325 -16.71 15.08 3.27
N LYS A 326 -17.94 15.20 2.77
CA LYS A 326 -18.93 16.18 3.20
C LYS A 326 -19.87 15.65 4.29
N SER A 327 -19.91 14.33 4.49
CA SER A 327 -20.67 13.71 5.57
C SER A 327 -19.72 13.19 6.65
N ASP A 328 -20.27 12.99 7.85
CA ASP A 328 -19.59 12.20 8.89
C ASP A 328 -19.90 10.70 8.77
N ASP A 329 -20.55 10.31 7.68
CA ASP A 329 -20.95 8.95 7.40
C ASP A 329 -19.95 8.22 6.51
N VAL A 330 -19.77 6.94 6.82
CA VAL A 330 -19.13 5.96 5.96
C VAL A 330 -20.14 4.88 5.61
N LEU A 331 -20.16 4.47 4.34
CA LEU A 331 -20.90 3.30 3.91
C LEU A 331 -19.98 2.09 3.96
N LEU A 332 -20.34 1.07 4.73
CA LEU A 332 -19.61 -0.20 4.83
C LEU A 332 -20.54 -1.36 4.53
N GLY A 333 -20.02 -2.38 3.87
CA GLY A 333 -20.69 -3.66 3.71
C GLY A 333 -19.69 -4.76 3.44
N SER A 334 -20.05 -5.99 3.77
CA SER A 334 -19.16 -7.13 3.57
C SER A 334 -19.92 -8.38 3.14
N LEU A 335 -19.14 -9.35 2.66
CA LEU A 335 -19.54 -10.69 2.32
C LEU A 335 -18.43 -11.63 2.78
N TYR A 336 -18.68 -12.37 3.86
CA TYR A 336 -17.82 -13.47 4.28
C TYR A 336 -17.97 -14.65 3.32
N LEU A 337 -16.84 -15.25 2.96
CA LEU A 337 -16.73 -16.42 2.11
C LEU A 337 -16.08 -17.53 2.93
N PRO A 338 -16.88 -18.47 3.50
CA PRO A 338 -16.35 -19.64 4.20
C PRO A 338 -15.45 -20.51 3.33
N LYS A 339 -15.56 -20.37 2.00
CA LYS A 339 -14.64 -20.99 1.05
C LYS A 339 -14.68 -20.26 -0.28
N THR A 340 -13.54 -19.80 -0.76
CA THR A 340 -13.37 -19.31 -2.13
C THR A 340 -13.49 -20.46 -3.14
N PRO A 341 -13.79 -20.16 -4.43
CA PRO A 341 -13.86 -21.20 -5.46
C PRO A 341 -12.62 -22.09 -5.52
N SER A 342 -12.83 -23.37 -5.86
CA SER A 342 -11.79 -24.41 -5.80
C SER A 342 -11.00 -24.61 -7.10
N HIS A 343 -11.38 -23.93 -8.18
CA HIS A 343 -10.69 -23.99 -9.47
C HIS A 343 -9.72 -22.81 -9.62
N VAL A 344 -8.65 -23.00 -10.38
CA VAL A 344 -7.73 -21.92 -10.72
C VAL A 344 -8.37 -21.04 -11.80
N ALA A 345 -8.41 -19.73 -11.57
CA ALA A 345 -8.94 -18.74 -12.51
C ALA A 345 -8.33 -17.35 -12.21
N HIS A 346 -8.35 -16.47 -13.21
CA HIS A 346 -7.76 -15.14 -13.10
C HIS A 346 -8.74 -14.06 -13.57
N THR A 347 -8.72 -12.91 -12.91
CA THR A 347 -9.56 -11.78 -13.35
C THR A 347 -9.19 -11.30 -14.76
N LYS A 348 -7.92 -11.43 -15.17
CA LYS A 348 -7.38 -10.89 -16.43
C LYS A 348 -7.29 -11.89 -17.60
N THR A 349 -7.57 -13.18 -17.41
CA THR A 349 -7.59 -14.13 -18.54
C THR A 349 -8.89 -14.02 -19.31
N ASN A 350 -8.80 -13.62 -20.58
CA ASN A 350 -9.89 -13.64 -21.55
C ASN A 350 -10.44 -15.07 -21.70
N GLY A 351 -11.44 -15.44 -20.90
CA GLY A 351 -12.11 -16.75 -21.05
C GLY A 351 -12.70 -17.39 -19.79
N SER A 352 -12.36 -16.94 -18.58
CA SER A 352 -12.99 -17.45 -17.34
C SER A 352 -13.81 -16.35 -16.67
N ALA A 353 -15.14 -16.38 -16.82
CA ALA A 353 -16.02 -15.48 -16.08
C ALA A 353 -15.94 -15.86 -14.59
N CYS A 354 -15.23 -15.05 -13.79
CA CYS A 354 -15.12 -15.24 -12.34
C CYS A 354 -16.53 -15.41 -11.74
N PRO A 355 -16.82 -16.53 -11.06
CA PRO A 355 -18.17 -16.83 -10.58
C PRO A 355 -18.69 -15.72 -9.66
N ILE A 356 -19.97 -15.39 -9.80
CA ILE A 356 -20.63 -14.48 -8.86
C ILE A 356 -20.89 -15.25 -7.57
N VAL A 357 -20.23 -14.86 -6.49
CA VAL A 357 -20.31 -15.57 -5.19
C VAL A 357 -21.28 -14.93 -4.21
N GLY A 358 -21.78 -13.74 -4.50
CA GLY A 358 -22.79 -13.09 -3.66
C GLY A 358 -22.98 -11.61 -3.94
N GLN A 359 -23.66 -10.97 -3.00
CA GLN A 359 -23.98 -9.55 -3.05
C GLN A 359 -23.66 -8.86 -1.71
N ILE A 360 -23.12 -7.66 -1.78
CA ILE A 360 -22.84 -6.78 -0.64
C ILE A 360 -23.90 -5.68 -0.63
N ARG A 361 -24.51 -5.45 0.54
CA ARG A 361 -25.36 -4.29 0.80
C ARG A 361 -24.61 -3.35 1.71
N LEU A 362 -24.50 -2.09 1.29
CA LEU A 362 -23.89 -1.05 2.10
C LEU A 362 -24.84 -0.61 3.21
N GLN A 363 -24.29 -0.41 4.39
CA GLN A 363 -24.96 0.14 5.57
C GLN A 363 -24.20 1.40 6.00
N GLN A 364 -24.94 2.32 6.61
CA GLN A 364 -24.39 3.58 7.10
C GLN A 364 -23.77 3.36 8.49
N TYR A 365 -22.53 3.83 8.65
CA TYR A 365 -21.76 3.85 9.88
C TYR A 365 -21.18 5.25 10.07
N LYS A 366 -20.66 5.52 11.26
CA LYS A 366 -19.94 6.78 11.50
C LYS A 366 -18.49 6.68 11.04
N LYS A 367 -17.90 7.82 10.69
CA LYS A 367 -16.50 7.92 10.28
C LYS A 367 -15.52 7.39 11.33
N GLU A 368 -15.87 7.43 12.61
CA GLU A 368 -15.05 6.84 13.69
C GLU A 368 -14.78 5.36 13.47
N ASN A 369 -15.67 4.63 12.79
CA ASN A 369 -15.44 3.24 12.43
C ASN A 369 -14.25 3.03 11.49
N LEU A 370 -13.77 4.05 10.78
CA LEU A 370 -12.52 3.98 9.99
C LEU A 370 -11.26 4.34 10.79
N LYS A 371 -11.42 4.86 12.02
CA LYS A 371 -10.34 5.34 12.89
C LYS A 371 -10.08 4.41 14.08
N ASP A 372 -10.84 3.33 14.19
CA ASP A 372 -10.69 2.32 15.24
C ASP A 372 -10.71 0.94 14.59
N LYS A 373 -9.61 0.17 14.76
CA LYS A 373 -9.45 -1.17 14.19
C LYS A 373 -10.58 -2.10 14.62
N THR A 374 -10.96 -2.09 15.89
CA THR A 374 -12.00 -2.98 16.43
C THR A 374 -13.38 -2.63 15.87
N ALA A 375 -13.72 -1.34 15.84
CA ALA A 375 -14.97 -0.86 15.28
C ALA A 375 -15.07 -1.13 13.77
N PHE A 376 -13.96 -0.98 13.04
CA PHE A 376 -13.88 -1.32 11.62
C PHE A 376 -14.14 -2.81 11.38
N LEU A 377 -13.37 -3.68 12.05
CA LEU A 377 -13.49 -5.13 11.90
C LEU A 377 -14.90 -5.62 12.28
N LYS A 378 -15.49 -5.06 13.33
CA LYS A 378 -16.88 -5.33 13.71
C LYS A 378 -17.88 -4.89 12.63
N ALA A 379 -17.68 -3.70 12.04
CA ALA A 379 -18.59 -3.18 11.00
C ALA A 379 -18.54 -3.99 9.70
N ILE A 380 -17.35 -4.50 9.33
CA ILE A 380 -17.22 -5.44 8.20
C ILE A 380 -17.55 -6.89 8.60
N GLN A 381 -18.01 -7.16 9.82
CA GLN A 381 -18.35 -8.51 10.29
C GLN A 381 -17.19 -9.49 10.10
N TRP A 382 -15.98 -9.09 10.48
CA TRP A 382 -14.81 -9.95 10.40
C TRP A 382 -15.06 -11.26 11.16
N PRO A 383 -14.86 -12.43 10.53
CA PRO A 383 -15.20 -13.74 11.11
C PRO A 383 -14.14 -14.28 12.07
N GLY A 384 -12.91 -13.74 12.02
CA GLY A 384 -11.82 -14.13 12.90
C GLY A 384 -12.00 -13.60 14.33
N LYS A 385 -11.31 -14.23 15.28
CA LYS A 385 -11.27 -13.82 16.68
C LYS A 385 -10.32 -12.66 16.92
#